data_AF-A0A3S0QUE3-F1
#
_entry.id   AF-A0A3S0QUE3-F1
#
_cell.length_a   1.000
_cell.length_b   1.000
_cell.length_c   1.000
_cell.angle_alpha   90.00
_cell.angle_beta   90.00
_cell.angle_gamma   90.00
#
_symmetry.space_group_name_H-M   'P 1'
#
loop_
_entity.id
_entity.type
_entity.pdbx_description
1 polymer ?
#
loop_
_entity_poly.entity_id
_entity_poly.type
_entity_poly.pdbx_seq_one_letter_code
_entity_poly.pdbx_strand_id
1 'polypeptide(L)'
;MSDIVADLLRLSEDPDADPRSRRRQTMERLVQALLAMADSGFGPDDVQSRYSIIHLTTIIRDMTGRIAEADDATFQAIVREAAMLIRSLERRRTDAARFTVH
;
A
#
# COMPACT_ATOMS: atom_id res chain seq x y z
N MET A 1 8.35 14.48 1.28
CA MET A 1 7.38 13.38 1.43
C MET A 1 8.06 12.16 0.84
N SER A 2 8.26 11.09 1.63
CA SER A 2 8.80 9.83 1.08
C SER A 2 7.85 9.34 0.00
N ASP A 3 8.35 9.02 -1.19
CA ASP A 3 7.55 8.35 -2.22
C ASP A 3 7.29 6.93 -1.73
N ILE A 4 6.09 6.70 -1.17
CA ILE A 4 5.68 5.41 -0.59
C ILE A 4 5.86 4.28 -1.60
N VAL A 5 5.63 4.56 -2.89
CA VAL A 5 5.81 3.58 -3.95
C VAL A 5 7.27 3.29 -4.19
N ALA A 6 8.13 4.32 -4.23
CA ALA A 6 9.57 4.11 -4.35
C ALA A 6 10.13 3.30 -3.17
N ASP A 7 9.68 3.57 -1.94
CA ASP A 7 10.06 2.80 -0.75
C ASP A 7 9.64 1.33 -0.88
N LEU A 8 8.39 1.09 -1.32
CA LEU A 8 7.85 -0.26 -1.48
C LEU A 8 8.61 -1.06 -2.54
N LEU A 9 8.89 -0.43 -3.69
CA LEU A 9 9.65 -1.04 -4.78
C LEU A 9 11.08 -1.35 -4.36
N ARG A 10 11.76 -0.40 -3.71
CA ARG A 10 13.13 -0.58 -3.21
C ARG A 10 13.24 -1.77 -2.25
N LEU A 11 12.28 -1.90 -1.32
CA LEU A 11 12.25 -3.05 -0.41
C LEU A 11 12.00 -4.36 -1.16
N SER A 12 11.16 -4.35 -2.20
CA SER A 12 10.83 -5.56 -2.96
C SER A 12 11.98 -6.08 -3.82
N GLU A 13 12.92 -5.20 -4.18
CA GLU A 13 14.06 -5.47 -5.06
C GLU A 13 15.37 -5.70 -4.31
N ASP A 14 15.36 -5.65 -2.97
CA ASP A 14 16.55 -5.84 -2.13
C ASP A 14 17.21 -7.21 -2.42
N PRO A 15 18.41 -7.23 -3.05
CA PRO A 15 19.07 -8.47 -3.44
C PRO A 15 19.76 -9.17 -2.27
N ASP A 16 20.02 -8.46 -1.17
CA ASP A 16 20.80 -8.94 -0.04
C ASP A 16 19.91 -9.58 1.05
N ALA A 17 18.60 -9.35 0.98
CA ALA A 17 17.63 -9.90 1.91
C ALA A 17 17.20 -11.33 1.56
N ASP A 18 17.01 -12.17 2.59
CA ASP A 18 16.32 -13.46 2.45
C ASP A 18 14.95 -13.25 1.74
N PRO A 19 14.63 -13.98 0.66
CA PRO A 19 13.45 -13.72 -0.16
C PRO A 19 12.14 -13.70 0.65
N ARG A 20 11.94 -14.64 1.58
CA ARG A 20 10.74 -14.70 2.42
C ARG A 20 10.65 -13.48 3.33
N SER A 21 11.75 -13.12 3.97
CA SER A 21 11.85 -11.97 4.86
C SER A 21 11.63 -10.66 4.11
N ARG A 22 12.21 -10.52 2.91
CA ARG A 22 12.00 -9.38 2.02
C ARG A 22 10.53 -9.21 1.69
N ARG A 23 9.88 -10.27 1.19
CA ARG A 23 8.44 -10.24 0.82
C ARG A 23 7.58 -9.84 2.00
N ARG A 24 7.82 -10.42 3.17
CA ARG A 24 7.08 -10.09 4.38
C ARG A 24 7.25 -8.62 4.77
N GLN A 25 8.48 -8.10 4.76
CA GLN A 25 8.77 -6.70 5.07
C GLN A 25 8.12 -5.74 4.06
N THR A 26 8.15 -6.06 2.76
CA THR A 26 7.45 -5.27 1.74
C THR A 26 5.95 -5.22 2.01
N MET A 27 5.32 -6.36 2.34
CA MET A 27 3.88 -6.40 2.65
C MET A 27 3.54 -5.67 3.96
N GLU A 28 4.39 -5.79 4.98
CA GLU A 28 4.24 -5.02 6.22
C GLU A 28 4.32 -3.51 5.94
N ARG A 29 5.25 -3.06 5.09
CA ARG A 29 5.37 -1.66 4.67
C ARG A 29 4.13 -1.18 3.91
N LEU A 30 3.55 -2.04 3.05
CA LEU A 30 2.29 -1.76 2.35
C LEU A 30 1.14 -1.58 3.34
N VAL A 31 1.00 -2.49 4.31
CA VAL A 31 -0.03 -2.38 5.37
C VAL A 31 0.11 -1.05 6.12
N GLN A 32 1.33 -0.66 6.50
CA GLN A 32 1.57 0.62 7.17
C GLN A 32 1.21 1.81 6.29
N ALA A 33 1.53 1.75 4.99
CA ALA A 33 1.17 2.81 4.05
C ALA A 33 -0.35 3.00 3.93
N LEU A 34 -1.10 1.90 3.81
CA LEU A 34 -2.56 1.95 3.67
C LEU A 34 -3.25 2.43 4.96
N LEU A 35 -2.74 2.05 6.14
CA LEU A 35 -3.22 2.60 7.41
C LEU A 35 -2.99 4.12 7.49
N ALA A 36 -1.78 4.58 7.17
CA ALA A 36 -1.49 6.01 7.16
C ALA A 36 -2.39 6.78 6.18
N MET A 37 -2.69 6.19 5.02
CA MET A 37 -3.65 6.76 4.06
C MET A 37 -5.07 6.83 4.65
N ALA A 38 -5.55 5.77 5.30
CA ALA A 38 -6.87 5.74 5.93
C ALA A 38 -7.01 6.76 7.07
N ASP A 39 -5.93 7.03 7.81
CA ASP A 39 -5.94 8.02 8.90
C ASP A 39 -5.76 9.45 8.42
N SER A 40 -5.03 9.65 7.32
CA SER A 40 -4.75 10.99 6.80
C SER A 40 -5.89 11.64 6.00
N GLY A 41 -7.04 10.96 5.90
CA GLY A 41 -8.33 11.51 5.50
C GLY A 41 -8.41 12.06 4.06
N PHE A 42 -9.24 11.41 3.25
CA PHE A 42 -10.17 12.14 2.39
C PHE A 42 -11.18 12.81 3.35
N GLY A 43 -11.72 14.00 3.08
CA GLY A 43 -12.50 14.80 4.04
C GLY A 43 -13.68 14.06 4.73
N PRO A 44 -14.40 14.72 5.66
CA PRO A 44 -15.52 14.12 6.42
C PRO A 44 -16.59 13.43 5.54
N ASP A 45 -16.67 13.76 4.25
CA ASP A 45 -17.59 13.15 3.28
C ASP A 45 -17.13 11.79 2.70
N ASP A 46 -15.92 11.30 3.01
CA ASP A 46 -15.36 10.08 2.40
C ASP A 46 -15.12 8.93 3.38
N VAL A 47 -16.04 8.80 4.34
CA VAL A 47 -16.10 7.71 5.32
C VAL A 47 -16.10 6.34 4.64
N GLN A 48 -16.79 6.20 3.50
CA GLN A 48 -16.86 4.93 2.77
C GLN A 48 -15.51 4.49 2.18
N SER A 49 -14.69 5.43 1.68
CA SER A 49 -13.36 5.07 1.18
C SER A 49 -12.40 4.74 2.31
N ARG A 50 -12.51 5.42 3.46
CA ARG A 50 -11.77 5.05 4.66
C ARG A 50 -12.08 3.61 5.07
N TYR A 51 -13.36 3.23 5.14
CA TYR A 51 -13.76 1.86 5.45
C TYR A 51 -13.21 0.85 4.43
N SER A 52 -13.29 1.16 3.14
CA SER A 52 -12.78 0.31 2.07
C SER A 52 -11.26 0.09 2.18
N ILE A 53 -10.48 1.14 2.49
CA ILE A 53 -9.03 1.04 2.66
C ILE A 53 -8.69 0.21 3.91
N ILE A 54 -9.39 0.41 5.02
CA ILE A 54 -9.19 -0.39 6.25
C ILE A 54 -9.52 -1.87 5.99
N HIS A 55 -10.62 -2.15 5.29
CA HIS A 55 -11.00 -3.51 4.93
C HIS A 55 -9.90 -4.17 4.08
N LEU A 56 -9.47 -3.50 3.00
CA LEU A 56 -8.39 -4.02 2.15
C LEU A 56 -7.08 -4.24 2.92
N THR A 57 -6.74 -3.31 3.82
CA THR A 57 -5.56 -3.42 4.68
C THR A 57 -5.62 -4.67 5.57
N THR A 58 -6.82 -5.00 6.06
CA THR A 58 -7.04 -6.20 6.88
C THR A 58 -6.82 -7.46 6.05
N ILE A 59 -7.39 -7.54 4.84
CA ILE A 59 -7.16 -8.65 3.91
C ILE A 59 -5.66 -8.84 3.63
N ILE A 60 -4.95 -7.76 3.30
CA ILE A 60 -3.52 -7.81 2.98
C ILE A 60 -2.70 -8.28 4.19
N ARG A 61 -3.02 -7.78 5.39
CA ARG A 61 -2.38 -8.22 6.64
C ARG A 61 -2.55 -9.72 6.84
N ASP A 62 -3.76 -10.23 6.70
CA ASP A 62 -4.06 -11.66 6.88
C ASP A 62 -3.37 -12.53 5.82
N MET A 63 -3.24 -12.01 4.60
CA MET A 63 -2.57 -12.71 3.50
C MET A 63 -1.04 -12.59 3.53
N THR A 64 -0.46 -11.69 4.33
CA THR A 64 0.98 -11.39 4.32
C THR A 64 1.84 -12.65 4.51
N GLY A 65 1.45 -13.54 5.41
CA GLY A 65 2.16 -14.81 5.62
C GLY A 65 2.18 -15.70 4.38
N ARG A 66 1.07 -15.76 3.63
CA ARG A 66 0.98 -16.54 2.38
C ARG A 66 1.73 -15.88 1.23
N ILE A 67 1.72 -14.54 1.17
CA ILE A 67 2.45 -13.77 0.16
C ILE A 67 3.97 -13.90 0.37
N ALA A 68 4.43 -14.03 1.62
CA ALA A 68 5.83 -14.27 1.93
C ALA A 68 6.34 -15.61 1.38
N GLU A 69 5.48 -16.63 1.29
CA GLU A 69 5.79 -17.93 0.70
C GLU A 69 5.66 -17.97 -0.83
N ALA A 70 5.14 -16.91 -1.44
CA ALA A 70 4.93 -16.89 -2.89
C ALA A 70 6.27 -16.95 -3.64
N ASP A 71 6.22 -17.47 -4.87
CA ASP A 71 7.32 -17.32 -5.80
C ASP A 71 7.56 -15.84 -6.15
N ASP A 72 8.72 -15.55 -6.73
CA ASP A 72 9.14 -14.18 -6.98
C ASP A 72 8.27 -13.47 -8.03
N ALA A 73 7.82 -14.18 -9.06
CA ALA A 73 6.99 -13.60 -10.11
C ALA A 73 5.62 -13.19 -9.58
N THR A 74 4.99 -14.07 -8.80
CA THR A 74 3.72 -13.81 -8.12
C THR A 74 3.85 -12.64 -7.15
N PHE A 75 4.90 -12.61 -6.35
CA PHE A 75 5.16 -11.51 -5.43
C PHE A 75 5.36 -10.18 -6.16
N GLN A 76 6.19 -10.14 -7.20
CA GLN A 76 6.45 -8.92 -7.97
C GLN A 76 5.20 -8.39 -8.66
N ALA A 77 4.32 -9.28 -9.14
CA ALA A 77 3.02 -8.87 -9.66
C ALA A 77 2.18 -8.19 -8.57
N ILE A 78 2.09 -8.77 -7.37
CA ILE A 78 1.38 -8.18 -6.23
C ILE A 78 1.93 -6.80 -5.87
N VAL A 79 3.26 -6.64 -5.81
CA VAL A 79 3.90 -5.35 -5.49
C VAL A 79 3.57 -4.29 -6.54
N ARG A 80 3.56 -4.63 -7.82
CA ARG A 80 3.20 -3.70 -8.90
C ARG A 80 1.74 -3.25 -8.82
N GLU A 81 0.83 -4.18 -8.56
CA GLU A 81 -0.60 -3.85 -8.35
C GLU A 81 -0.77 -2.96 -7.11
N ALA A 82 -0.08 -3.27 -6.01
CA ALA A 82 -0.08 -2.44 -4.81
C ALA A 82 0.46 -1.03 -5.07
N ALA A 83 1.54 -0.90 -5.84
CA ALA A 83 2.09 0.38 -6.26
C ALA A 83 1.09 1.20 -7.09
N MET A 84 0.38 0.57 -8.03
CA MET A 84 -0.65 1.24 -8.83
C MET A 84 -1.84 1.69 -7.98
N LEU A 85 -2.25 0.87 -7.01
CA LEU A 85 -3.29 1.21 -6.04
C LEU A 85 -2.88 2.46 -5.23
N ILE A 86 -1.69 2.47 -4.65
CA ILE A 86 -1.17 3.59 -3.85
C ILE A 86 -1.19 4.89 -4.68
N ARG A 87 -0.67 4.87 -5.92
CA ARG A 87 -0.70 6.05 -6.80
C ARG A 87 -2.11 6.54 -7.08
N SER A 88 -3.05 5.61 -7.30
CA SER A 88 -4.45 5.93 -7.56
C SER A 88 -5.11 6.59 -6.35
N LEU A 89 -4.82 6.11 -5.15
CA LEU A 89 -5.30 6.70 -3.90
C LEU A 89 -4.70 8.10 -3.65
N GLU A 90 -3.39 8.27 -3.88
CA GLU A 90 -2.71 9.58 -3.75
C GLU A 90 -3.26 10.61 -4.74
N ARG A 91 -3.50 10.19 -5.99
CA ARG A 91 -4.09 11.06 -7.01
C ARG A 91 -5.49 11.49 -6.61
N ARG A 92 -6.34 10.55 -6.22
CA ARG A 92 -7.70 10.84 -5.75
C ARG A 92 -7.69 11.81 -4.57
N ARG A 93 -6.74 11.65 -3.64
CA ARG A 93 -6.62 12.54 -2.47
C ARG A 93 -6.22 13.94 -2.88
N THR A 94 -5.24 14.05 -3.78
CA THR A 94 -4.78 15.35 -4.30
C THR A 94 -5.90 16.06 -5.05
N ASP A 95 -6.67 15.33 -5.85
CA ASP A 95 -7.81 15.88 -6.57
C ASP A 95 -8.90 16.34 -5.59
N ALA A 96 -9.26 15.53 -4.59
CA ALA A 96 -10.21 15.94 -3.55
C ALA A 96 -9.76 17.20 -2.80
N ALA A 97 -8.48 17.30 -2.44
CA ALA A 97 -7.91 18.46 -1.76
C ALA A 97 -7.96 19.76 -2.59
N ARG A 98 -7.89 19.65 -3.93
CA ARG A 98 -8.01 20.81 -4.84
C ARG A 98 -9.43 21.39 -4.87
N PHE A 99 -10.45 20.57 -4.67
CA PHE A 99 -11.85 21.01 -4.71
C PHE A 99 -12.40 21.46 -3.34
N THR A 100 -11.66 21.24 -2.25
CA THR A 100 -12.03 21.69 -0.89
C THR A 100 -11.54 23.10 -0.53
N VAL A 101 -11.01 23.89 -1.47
CA VAL A 101 -10.66 25.30 -1.22
C VAL A 101 -11.91 26.17 -1.46
N HIS A 102 -12.62 26.48 -0.38
CA HIS A 102 -13.65 27.53 -0.31
C HIS A 102 -13.17 28.66 0.59
#